data_AF-A0A7W1EMX4-F1
#
_entry.id   AF-A0A7W1EMX4-F1
#
_cell.length_a   1.000
_cell.length_b   1.000
_cell.length_c   1.000
_cell.angle_alpha   90.00
_cell.angle_beta   90.00
_cell.angle_gamma   90.00
#
_symmetry.space_group_name_H-M   'P 1'
#
loop_
_entity.id
_entity.type
_entity.pdbx_description
1 polymer ?
#
loop_
_entity_poly.entity_id
_entity_poly.type
_entity_poly.pdbx_seq_one_letter_code
_entity_poly.pdbx_strand_id
1 'polypeptide(L)'
;MTTQSTRHLVTVWNPSYAESAMDEHLRVLRLWSQRAADAGLDDDEVYVWWGKVKSSNRQQPMAHLDETRAVGEQDEDTAGELHLYLTDYRSLYVGELIEVAGGELPEAEHGHAPAYYKEKDLRCDLWFKLGDIRRLVVDDTLGVVEELKKLHNVHYNDRPVSIYGGMVNLPLVVTRPDGTHYFDPDQRESLAGDKLWAEFDAELGAGIAATERDLRENRFGATLWQALEPAARIFIASGERVYREHRADPAFDFAMVLTSFAKAIEVQGNAILRRAMPKLKQPQRMANLSGQTVDLREHRDLGLGELARAISGEQALNDGLARLLGADRWFRESFPTIASALAEVRNPGAHSAVIDRATATKWRARMIGVGCEGDLVALARVRVR
;
A
#
# COMPACT_ATOMS: atom_id res chain seq x y z
N MET A 1 25.96 16.29 -3.51
CA MET A 1 25.73 15.28 -2.47
C MET A 1 24.97 14.15 -3.13
N THR A 2 25.60 12.99 -3.28
CA THR A 2 24.93 11.75 -3.70
C THR A 2 24.02 11.35 -2.54
N THR A 3 22.72 11.58 -2.67
CA THR A 3 21.74 11.04 -1.72
C THR A 3 21.85 9.53 -1.76
N GLN A 4 22.33 8.93 -0.68
CA GLN A 4 22.36 7.48 -0.53
C GLN A 4 20.90 7.02 -0.52
N SER A 5 20.49 6.19 -1.50
CA SER A 5 19.11 5.70 -1.57
C SER A 5 18.79 4.88 -0.32
N THR A 6 17.64 5.14 0.29
CA THR A 6 17.09 4.36 1.40
C THR A 6 17.12 2.87 1.06
N ARG A 7 17.68 2.08 1.98
CA ARG A 7 17.69 0.62 1.86
C ARG A 7 16.57 0.03 2.70
N HIS A 8 16.06 -1.10 2.22
CA HIS A 8 14.98 -1.89 2.80
C HIS A 8 15.40 -3.36 2.81
N LEU A 9 14.56 -4.23 3.37
CA LEU A 9 14.84 -5.66 3.50
C LEU A 9 13.80 -6.52 2.81
N VAL A 10 14.21 -7.65 2.23
CA VAL A 10 13.30 -8.70 1.75
C VAL A 10 13.66 -10.01 2.44
N THR A 11 12.67 -10.68 3.05
CA THR A 11 12.84 -12.01 3.61
C THR A 11 11.64 -12.90 3.31
N VAL A 12 11.77 -14.18 3.65
CA VAL A 12 10.72 -15.18 3.45
C VAL A 12 10.32 -15.80 4.79
N TRP A 13 9.04 -16.13 4.95
CA TRP A 13 8.65 -17.09 5.99
C TRP A 13 8.61 -18.50 5.45
N ASN A 14 8.89 -19.44 6.33
CA ASN A 14 8.62 -20.84 6.07
C ASN A 14 7.24 -21.18 6.64
N PRO A 15 6.26 -21.58 5.81
CA PRO A 15 4.94 -21.97 6.29
C PRO A 15 4.97 -23.25 7.14
N SER A 16 6.09 -23.97 7.24
CA SER A 16 6.21 -25.12 8.13
C SER A 16 6.37 -24.75 9.61
N TYR A 17 6.66 -23.49 9.94
CA TYR A 17 6.85 -23.07 11.33
C TYR A 17 5.53 -22.86 12.07
N ALA A 18 4.46 -22.50 11.37
CA ALA A 18 3.10 -22.38 11.90
C ALA A 18 2.12 -22.53 10.73
N GLU A 19 0.93 -23.09 10.98
CA GLU A 19 -0.10 -23.27 9.94
C GLU A 19 -0.41 -21.96 9.20
N SER A 20 -0.37 -20.83 9.92
CA SER A 20 -0.38 -19.50 9.32
C SER A 20 0.51 -18.53 10.10
N ALA A 21 1.81 -18.51 9.76
CA ALA A 21 2.78 -17.61 10.41
C ALA A 21 2.36 -16.14 10.31
N MET A 22 1.84 -15.69 9.16
CA MET A 22 1.38 -14.31 9.00
C MET A 22 0.18 -13.99 9.89
N ASP A 23 -0.83 -14.86 9.95
CA ASP A 23 -2.02 -14.60 10.78
C ASP A 23 -1.68 -14.56 12.27
N GLU A 24 -0.70 -15.34 12.72
CA GLU A 24 -0.21 -15.29 14.10
C GLU A 24 0.41 -13.91 14.44
N HIS A 25 1.25 -13.35 13.56
CA HIS A 25 1.83 -12.02 13.78
C HIS A 25 0.77 -10.92 13.70
N LEU A 26 -0.16 -11.00 12.74
CA LEU A 26 -1.28 -10.06 12.66
C LEU A 26 -2.15 -10.13 13.91
N ARG A 27 -2.36 -11.32 14.49
CA ARG A 27 -3.11 -11.47 15.75
C ARG A 27 -2.41 -10.78 16.92
N VAL A 28 -1.08 -10.88 17.01
CA VAL A 28 -0.31 -10.18 18.04
C VAL A 28 -0.44 -8.66 17.89
N LEU A 29 -0.28 -8.12 16.67
CA LEU A 29 -0.47 -6.68 16.42
C LEU A 29 -1.85 -6.19 16.88
N ARG A 30 -2.92 -6.90 16.50
CA ARG A 30 -4.29 -6.54 16.89
C ARG A 30 -4.52 -6.59 18.39
N LEU A 31 -3.94 -7.60 19.05
CA LEU A 31 -4.04 -7.71 20.50
C LEU A 31 -3.40 -6.51 21.19
N TRP A 32 -2.24 -6.06 20.72
CA TRP A 32 -1.55 -4.90 21.28
C TRP A 32 -2.23 -3.59 20.93
N SER A 33 -2.70 -3.41 19.70
CA SER A 33 -3.50 -2.25 19.32
C SER A 33 -4.77 -2.11 20.17
N GLN A 34 -5.50 -3.21 20.39
CA GLN A 34 -6.66 -3.22 21.26
C GLN A 34 -6.30 -2.88 22.72
N ARG A 35 -5.20 -3.42 23.24
CA ARG A 35 -4.72 -3.09 24.59
C ARG A 35 -4.33 -1.63 24.73
N ALA A 36 -3.69 -1.06 23.71
CA ALA A 36 -3.32 0.35 23.71
C ALA A 36 -4.58 1.23 23.76
N ALA A 37 -5.59 0.92 22.95
CA ALA A 37 -6.87 1.61 22.99
C ALA A 37 -7.60 1.47 24.34
N ASP A 38 -7.64 0.27 24.92
CA ASP A 38 -8.37 -0.01 26.17
C ASP A 38 -7.67 0.57 27.42
N ALA A 39 -6.34 0.53 27.45
CA ALA A 39 -5.53 0.94 28.61
C ALA A 39 -4.88 2.33 28.46
N GLY A 40 -5.06 3.00 27.30
CA GLY A 40 -4.41 4.27 27.00
C GLY A 40 -2.89 4.16 26.95
N LEU A 41 -2.37 3.07 26.38
CA LEU A 41 -0.92 2.93 26.14
C LEU A 41 -0.52 3.81 24.96
N ASP A 42 0.78 4.12 24.90
CA ASP A 42 1.35 4.84 23.77
C ASP A 42 1.30 3.99 22.49
N ASP A 43 1.24 4.65 21.33
CA ASP A 43 1.24 3.97 20.02
C ASP A 43 2.56 3.21 19.79
N ASP A 44 3.66 3.66 20.42
CA ASP A 44 4.97 3.01 20.40
C ASP A 44 4.99 1.62 21.08
N GLU A 45 3.95 1.30 21.87
CA GLU A 45 3.74 -0.03 22.48
C GLU A 45 3.04 -1.00 21.51
N VAL A 46 2.55 -0.53 20.36
CA VAL A 46 1.86 -1.35 19.36
C VAL A 46 2.86 -1.84 18.31
N TYR A 47 3.41 -3.02 18.53
CA TYR A 47 4.33 -3.66 17.58
C TYR A 47 4.35 -5.18 17.70
N VAL A 48 4.92 -5.83 16.69
CA VAL A 48 5.21 -7.26 16.68
C VAL A 48 6.64 -7.54 16.26
N TRP A 49 7.26 -8.52 16.90
CA TRP A 49 8.55 -9.07 16.51
C TRP A 49 8.41 -10.17 15.47
N TRP A 50 9.08 -10.00 14.34
CA TRP A 50 9.25 -11.02 13.32
C TRP A 50 10.65 -11.65 13.39
N GLY A 51 10.73 -12.95 13.66
CA GLY A 51 12.00 -13.64 13.83
C GLY A 51 12.53 -14.29 12.55
N LYS A 52 13.76 -13.94 12.13
CA LYS A 52 14.50 -14.69 11.10
C LYS A 52 15.05 -15.97 11.71
N VAL A 53 14.28 -17.05 11.61
CA VAL A 53 14.69 -18.36 12.13
C VAL A 53 16.00 -18.84 11.48
N LYS A 54 16.92 -19.28 12.33
CA LYS A 54 18.18 -19.92 11.97
C LYS A 54 17.90 -21.35 11.54
N SER A 55 18.31 -21.70 10.31
CA SER A 55 18.21 -23.08 9.84
C SER A 55 19.19 -23.97 10.60
N SER A 56 18.70 -25.11 11.10
CA SER A 56 19.53 -26.13 11.78
C SER A 56 20.61 -26.71 10.87
N ASN A 57 20.40 -26.68 9.55
CA ASN A 57 21.34 -27.19 8.55
C ASN A 57 22.38 -26.14 8.12
N ARG A 58 22.27 -24.88 8.58
CA ARG A 58 23.18 -23.82 8.17
C ARG A 58 24.48 -23.88 8.98
N GLN A 59 25.58 -24.24 8.31
CA GLN A 59 26.91 -24.31 8.91
C GLN A 59 27.67 -22.98 8.87
N GLN A 60 27.31 -22.08 7.96
CA GLN A 60 27.95 -20.78 7.81
C GLN A 60 27.18 -19.68 8.56
N PRO A 61 27.85 -18.58 8.92
CA PRO A 61 27.18 -17.38 9.42
C PRO A 61 26.09 -16.91 8.46
N MET A 62 25.12 -16.19 9.00
CA MET A 62 24.10 -15.55 8.18
C MET A 62 24.75 -14.53 7.25
N ALA A 63 24.46 -14.63 5.96
CA ALA A 63 24.89 -13.64 4.97
C ALA A 63 24.26 -12.28 5.27
N HIS A 64 25.01 -11.20 4.99
CA HIS A 64 24.57 -9.82 5.13
C HIS A 64 24.11 -9.44 6.54
N LEU A 65 24.55 -10.14 7.59
CA LEU A 65 24.12 -9.90 8.97
C LEU A 65 24.34 -8.44 9.40
N ASP A 66 25.57 -7.95 9.25
CA ASP A 66 25.94 -6.59 9.66
C ASP A 66 25.24 -5.54 8.80
N GLU A 67 25.12 -5.77 7.50
CA GLU A 67 24.39 -4.87 6.60
C GLU A 67 22.89 -4.84 6.91
N THR A 68 22.30 -5.98 7.30
CA THR A 68 20.88 -6.05 7.68
C THR A 68 20.62 -5.24 8.96
N ARG A 69 21.54 -5.30 9.94
CA ARG A 69 21.46 -4.45 11.14
C ARG A 69 21.61 -2.98 10.80
N ALA A 70 22.57 -2.64 9.96
CA ALA A 70 22.79 -1.26 9.52
C ALA A 70 21.58 -0.66 8.79
N VAL A 71 20.71 -1.47 8.16
CA VAL A 71 19.43 -0.97 7.61
C VAL A 71 18.50 -0.47 8.72
N GLY A 72 18.42 -1.17 9.85
CA GLY A 72 17.62 -0.75 11.01
C GLY A 72 18.20 0.43 11.80
N GLU A 73 19.43 0.83 11.50
CA GLU A 73 20.12 1.98 12.11
C GLU A 73 20.08 3.22 11.20
N GLN A 74 19.40 3.15 10.05
CA GLN A 74 19.24 4.28 9.16
C GLN A 74 18.42 5.38 9.84
N ASP A 75 18.95 6.60 9.83
CA ASP A 75 18.31 7.78 10.41
C ASP A 75 16.95 8.05 9.76
N GLU A 76 15.87 7.91 10.53
CA GLU A 76 14.47 8.09 10.11
C GLU A 76 14.25 9.44 9.41
N ASP A 77 14.87 10.52 9.89
CA ASP A 77 14.71 11.87 9.33
C ASP A 77 15.25 11.97 7.90
N THR A 78 16.22 11.10 7.55
CA THR A 78 16.87 11.11 6.23
C THR A 78 16.45 9.95 5.33
N ALA A 79 16.12 8.81 5.92
CA ALA A 79 15.77 7.57 5.23
C ALA A 79 14.27 7.48 4.92
N GLY A 80 13.44 8.16 5.72
CA GLY A 80 11.99 7.99 5.69
C GLY A 80 11.58 6.58 6.15
N GLU A 81 10.45 6.11 5.63
CA GLU A 81 9.84 4.83 5.97
C GLU A 81 10.75 3.64 5.59
N LEU A 82 11.13 2.82 6.58
CA LEU A 82 11.88 1.57 6.36
C LEU A 82 10.91 0.41 6.18
N HIS A 83 11.25 -0.52 5.29
CA HIS A 83 10.35 -1.61 4.89
C HIS A 83 10.99 -2.97 5.09
N LEU A 84 10.20 -3.90 5.63
CA LEU A 84 10.48 -5.33 5.57
C LEU A 84 9.46 -6.00 4.65
N TYR A 85 9.88 -6.41 3.47
CA TYR A 85 9.06 -7.21 2.55
C TYR A 85 9.10 -8.68 2.97
N LEU A 86 7.92 -9.25 3.19
CA LEU A 86 7.70 -10.61 3.68
C LEU A 86 6.97 -11.39 2.58
N THR A 87 7.51 -12.54 2.17
CA THR A 87 6.83 -13.41 1.18
C THR A 87 6.94 -14.91 1.46
N ASP A 88 5.91 -15.68 1.11
CA ASP A 88 5.94 -17.13 0.94
C ASP A 88 5.90 -17.54 -0.55
N TYR A 89 6.32 -16.65 -1.44
CA TYR A 89 6.27 -16.80 -2.90
C TYR A 89 4.86 -16.76 -3.53
N ARG A 90 3.79 -16.87 -2.74
CA ARG A 90 2.39 -16.75 -3.20
C ARG A 90 1.75 -15.45 -2.76
N SER A 91 2.15 -14.95 -1.61
CA SER A 91 1.68 -13.71 -0.99
C SER A 91 2.87 -12.81 -0.68
N LEU A 92 2.63 -11.51 -0.65
CA LEU A 92 3.61 -10.49 -0.31
C LEU A 92 2.97 -9.48 0.63
N TYR A 93 3.64 -9.25 1.74
CA TYR A 93 3.32 -8.23 2.72
C TYR A 93 4.52 -7.29 2.84
N VAL A 94 4.26 -6.07 3.31
CA VAL A 94 5.28 -5.12 3.74
C VAL A 94 5.01 -4.79 5.19
N GLY A 95 6.05 -4.82 6.01
CA GLY A 95 6.02 -4.36 7.40
C GLY A 95 6.74 -3.02 7.54
N GLU A 96 6.22 -2.17 8.41
CA GLU A 96 6.89 -0.94 8.85
C GLU A 96 8.03 -1.31 9.78
N LEU A 97 9.27 -1.21 9.30
CA LEU A 97 10.43 -1.66 10.06
C LEU A 97 10.90 -0.55 11.01
N ILE A 98 10.76 -0.78 12.31
CA ILE A 98 11.20 0.15 13.36
C ILE A 98 12.64 -0.20 13.79
N GLU A 99 12.93 -1.48 14.02
CA GLU A 99 14.20 -1.91 14.61
C GLU A 99 14.64 -3.28 14.08
N VAL A 100 15.97 -3.49 14.01
CA VAL A 100 16.58 -4.80 13.77
C VAL A 100 17.43 -5.21 14.98
N ALA A 101 16.90 -6.11 15.79
CA ALA A 101 17.60 -6.68 16.93
C ALA A 101 18.31 -7.99 16.56
N GLY A 102 19.41 -8.29 17.25
CA GLY A 102 20.15 -9.54 17.10
C GLY A 102 20.22 -10.33 18.40
N GLY A 103 20.38 -11.65 18.28
CA GLY A 103 20.47 -12.53 19.46
C GLY A 103 19.12 -13.02 19.96
N GLU A 104 19.06 -13.37 21.24
CA GLU A 104 17.83 -13.84 21.89
C GLU A 104 16.94 -12.66 22.26
N LEU A 105 15.64 -12.83 22.05
CA LEU A 105 14.65 -11.83 22.41
C LEU A 105 14.52 -11.79 23.94
N PRO A 106 14.55 -10.60 24.59
CA PRO A 106 14.37 -10.49 26.04
C PRO A 106 13.04 -11.09 26.51
N GLU A 107 12.99 -11.58 27.76
CA GLU A 107 11.78 -12.26 28.24
C GLU A 107 10.53 -11.36 28.27
N ALA A 108 10.72 -10.07 28.53
CA ALA A 108 9.65 -9.06 28.52
C ALA A 108 9.02 -8.88 27.13
N GLU A 109 9.80 -9.09 26.08
CA GLU A 109 9.42 -8.88 24.67
C GLU A 109 8.69 -10.08 24.07
N HIS A 110 8.66 -11.23 24.76
CA HIS A 110 7.97 -12.42 24.26
C HIS A 110 6.48 -12.21 24.04
N GLY A 111 5.85 -11.26 24.74
CA GLY A 111 4.44 -10.90 24.52
C GLY A 111 4.18 -10.23 23.17
N HIS A 112 5.21 -9.65 22.55
CA HIS A 112 5.17 -9.02 21.23
C HIS A 112 5.61 -9.98 20.11
N ALA A 113 5.89 -11.25 20.41
CA ALA A 113 6.19 -12.26 19.40
C ALA A 113 5.12 -13.37 19.43
N PRO A 114 4.81 -14.01 18.29
CA PRO A 114 3.98 -15.22 18.30
C PRO A 114 4.52 -16.31 19.24
N ALA A 115 3.63 -16.92 20.02
CA ALA A 115 3.98 -17.91 21.03
C ALA A 115 4.75 -19.12 20.47
N TYR A 116 4.52 -19.46 19.20
CA TYR A 116 5.18 -20.60 18.54
C TYR A 116 6.70 -20.50 18.52
N TYR A 117 7.29 -19.31 18.57
CA TYR A 117 8.75 -19.15 18.61
C TYR A 117 9.31 -19.79 19.89
N LYS A 118 8.68 -19.52 21.03
CA LYS A 118 9.05 -20.08 22.34
C LYS A 118 8.65 -21.55 22.47
N GLU A 119 7.41 -21.89 22.08
CA GLU A 119 6.89 -23.26 22.21
C GLU A 119 7.69 -24.29 21.40
N LYS A 120 8.27 -23.86 20.27
CA LYS A 120 9.07 -24.71 19.38
C LYS A 120 10.58 -24.52 19.53
N ASP A 121 11.03 -23.75 20.53
CA ASP A 121 12.44 -23.41 20.78
C ASP A 121 13.17 -22.92 19.50
N LEU A 122 12.49 -22.06 18.72
CA LEU A 122 13.05 -21.55 17.47
C LEU A 122 14.09 -20.48 17.75
N ARG A 123 15.33 -20.76 17.35
CA ARG A 123 16.42 -19.77 17.42
C ARG A 123 16.38 -18.87 16.20
N CYS A 124 16.43 -17.57 16.43
CA CYS A 124 16.49 -16.55 15.38
C CYS A 124 17.89 -15.94 15.29
N ASP A 125 18.32 -15.60 14.09
CA ASP A 125 19.54 -14.81 13.89
C ASP A 125 19.30 -13.31 14.11
N LEU A 126 18.12 -12.87 13.71
CA LEU A 126 17.64 -11.49 13.79
C LEU A 126 16.16 -11.47 14.15
N TRP A 127 15.76 -10.38 14.79
CA TRP A 127 14.39 -10.02 15.09
C TRP A 127 14.11 -8.66 14.47
N PHE A 128 12.97 -8.53 13.79
CA PHE A 128 12.53 -7.28 13.18
C PHE A 128 11.34 -6.75 13.97
N LYS A 129 11.44 -5.54 14.53
CA LYS A 129 10.34 -4.87 15.20
C LYS A 129 9.48 -4.20 14.14
N LEU A 130 8.21 -4.59 14.06
CA LEU A 130 7.27 -4.08 13.06
C LEU A 130 6.14 -3.32 13.75
N GLY A 131 5.94 -2.05 13.38
CA GLY A 131 4.83 -1.23 13.90
C GLY A 131 3.48 -1.61 13.28
N ASP A 132 3.48 -1.84 11.97
CA ASP A 132 2.31 -2.28 11.23
C ASP A 132 2.71 -3.23 10.09
N ILE A 133 1.75 -3.98 9.56
CA ILE A 133 1.90 -4.89 8.44
C ILE A 133 0.77 -4.68 7.46
N ARG A 134 1.15 -4.39 6.21
CA ARG A 134 0.23 -4.16 5.10
C ARG A 134 0.34 -5.26 4.05
N ARG A 135 -0.81 -5.68 3.55
CA ARG A 135 -0.92 -6.70 2.50
C ARG A 135 -0.75 -6.06 1.12
N LEU A 136 0.16 -6.60 0.31
CA LEU A 136 0.37 -6.13 -1.07
C LEU A 136 -0.22 -7.09 -2.11
N VAL A 137 -0.02 -8.40 -1.89
CA VAL A 137 -0.48 -9.47 -2.78
C VAL A 137 -0.86 -10.68 -1.95
N VAL A 138 -1.96 -11.36 -2.29
CA VAL A 138 -2.37 -12.62 -1.65
C VAL A 138 -2.66 -13.68 -2.69
N ASP A 139 -2.10 -14.86 -2.48
CA ASP A 139 -2.40 -16.04 -3.30
C ASP A 139 -2.29 -15.80 -4.82
N ASP A 140 -1.25 -15.07 -5.22
CA ASP A 140 -1.01 -14.65 -6.59
C ASP A 140 0.49 -14.51 -6.84
N THR A 141 1.14 -15.63 -7.17
CA THR A 141 2.58 -15.69 -7.45
C THR A 141 3.00 -14.72 -8.55
N LEU A 142 2.18 -14.52 -9.60
CA LEU A 142 2.50 -13.56 -10.65
C LEU A 142 2.46 -12.13 -10.12
N GLY A 143 1.51 -11.81 -9.26
CA GLY A 143 1.47 -10.52 -8.56
C GLY A 143 2.69 -10.30 -7.68
N VAL A 144 3.12 -11.32 -6.93
CA VAL A 144 4.35 -11.27 -6.11
C VAL A 144 5.57 -10.98 -6.96
N VAL A 145 5.69 -11.65 -8.12
CA VAL A 145 6.80 -11.40 -9.07
C VAL A 145 6.81 -9.94 -9.54
N GLU A 146 5.66 -9.39 -9.91
CA GLU A 146 5.58 -8.02 -10.41
C GLU A 146 5.87 -6.97 -9.32
N GLU A 147 5.44 -7.20 -8.08
CA GLU A 147 5.78 -6.31 -6.96
C GLU A 147 7.25 -6.38 -6.57
N LEU A 148 7.83 -7.59 -6.46
CA LEU A 148 9.24 -7.76 -6.12
C LEU A 148 10.18 -7.16 -7.19
N LYS A 149 9.80 -7.19 -8.47
CA LYS A 149 10.57 -6.54 -9.54
C LYS A 149 10.73 -5.02 -9.37
N LYS A 150 9.92 -4.38 -8.53
CA LYS A 150 10.05 -2.95 -8.21
C LYS A 150 11.24 -2.68 -7.27
N LEU A 151 11.74 -3.70 -6.60
CA LEU A 151 12.88 -3.65 -5.68
C LEU A 151 14.17 -4.01 -6.40
N HIS A 152 15.27 -3.32 -6.08
CA HIS A 152 16.59 -3.54 -6.69
C HIS A 152 17.52 -4.15 -5.64
N ASN A 153 18.07 -5.33 -5.92
CA ASN A 153 18.95 -6.04 -4.99
C ASN A 153 20.37 -5.49 -5.07
N VAL A 154 20.84 -4.90 -3.96
CA VAL A 154 22.15 -4.25 -3.85
C VAL A 154 23.30 -5.23 -4.10
N HIS A 155 23.13 -6.50 -3.71
CA HIS A 155 24.13 -7.56 -3.91
C HIS A 155 24.03 -8.25 -5.27
N TYR A 156 23.10 -7.82 -6.13
CA TYR A 156 22.91 -8.39 -7.46
C TYR A 156 22.99 -7.33 -8.56
N ASN A 157 24.04 -6.48 -8.49
CA ASN A 157 24.30 -5.38 -9.43
C ASN A 157 23.09 -4.45 -9.59
N ASP A 158 22.39 -4.17 -8.49
CA ASP A 158 21.15 -3.39 -8.46
C ASP A 158 20.10 -3.89 -9.47
N ARG A 159 20.07 -5.19 -9.76
CA ARG A 159 19.02 -5.76 -10.63
C ARG A 159 17.72 -5.96 -9.85
N PRO A 160 16.57 -5.92 -10.54
CA PRO A 160 15.29 -6.27 -9.96
C PRO A 160 15.31 -7.61 -9.20
N VAL A 161 14.66 -7.64 -8.03
CA VAL A 161 14.50 -8.88 -7.25
C VAL A 161 13.69 -9.90 -8.08
N SER A 162 14.15 -11.15 -8.07
CA SER A 162 13.53 -12.26 -8.79
C SER A 162 13.37 -13.46 -7.88
N ILE A 163 12.17 -14.04 -7.86
CA ILE A 163 11.87 -15.22 -7.04
C ILE A 163 12.64 -16.47 -7.51
N TYR A 164 12.94 -16.57 -8.81
CA TYR A 164 13.49 -17.79 -9.42
C TYR A 164 15.02 -17.87 -9.41
N GLY A 165 15.71 -16.83 -8.94
CA GLY A 165 17.17 -16.83 -8.88
C GLY A 165 17.82 -15.72 -8.07
N GLY A 166 17.04 -14.79 -7.51
CA GLY A 166 17.54 -13.64 -6.74
C GLY A 166 17.27 -13.70 -5.24
N MET A 167 16.46 -14.65 -4.76
CA MET A 167 16.15 -14.82 -3.33
C MET A 167 17.04 -15.88 -2.67
N VAL A 168 18.36 -15.68 -2.80
CA VAL A 168 19.40 -16.49 -2.14
C VAL A 168 20.03 -15.62 -1.06
N ASN A 169 20.44 -16.22 0.07
CA ASN A 169 21.10 -15.50 1.17
C ASN A 169 20.23 -14.42 1.82
N LEU A 170 19.05 -14.81 2.32
CA LEU A 170 18.08 -13.90 2.93
C LEU A 170 18.47 -13.45 4.35
N PRO A 171 18.08 -12.22 4.76
CA PRO A 171 17.37 -11.21 3.99
C PRO A 171 18.21 -10.57 2.88
N LEU A 172 17.54 -10.15 1.81
CA LEU A 172 18.15 -9.29 0.80
C LEU A 172 18.14 -7.85 1.29
N VAL A 173 19.23 -7.12 1.06
CA VAL A 173 19.27 -5.67 1.16
C VAL A 173 18.87 -5.09 -0.20
N VAL A 174 17.83 -4.27 -0.23
CA VAL A 174 17.25 -3.76 -1.47
C VAL A 174 17.05 -2.25 -1.43
N THR A 175 16.95 -1.61 -2.59
CA THR A 175 16.47 -0.23 -2.73
C THR A 175 15.15 -0.20 -3.49
N ARG A 176 14.35 0.85 -3.27
CA ARG A 176 13.10 1.07 -3.99
C ARG A 176 13.09 2.44 -4.67
N PRO A 177 13.39 2.52 -5.98
CA PRO A 177 13.54 3.80 -6.68
C PRO A 177 12.26 4.63 -6.82
N ASP A 178 11.08 4.01 -6.69
CA ASP A 178 9.80 4.70 -6.91
C ASP A 178 9.32 5.54 -5.71
N GLY A 179 10.01 5.46 -4.56
CA GLY A 179 9.70 6.23 -3.35
C GLY A 179 8.30 5.96 -2.80
N THR A 180 7.77 4.75 -2.96
CA THR A 180 6.44 4.39 -2.44
C THR A 180 6.44 4.42 -0.91
N HIS A 181 5.41 5.05 -0.34
CA HIS A 181 5.13 5.07 1.10
C HIS A 181 3.89 4.21 1.37
N TYR A 182 3.97 3.28 2.32
CA TYR A 182 2.87 2.36 2.67
C TYR A 182 2.21 2.71 4.00
N PHE A 183 2.94 3.35 4.91
CA PHE A 183 2.52 3.65 6.28
C PHE A 183 2.34 5.15 6.55
N ASP A 184 2.16 5.95 5.49
CA ASP A 184 1.80 7.37 5.58
C ASP A 184 0.57 7.57 6.51
N PRO A 185 0.71 8.28 7.65
CA PRO A 185 -0.35 8.45 8.64
C PRO A 185 -1.60 9.14 8.07
N ASP A 186 -1.43 10.16 7.22
CA ASP A 186 -2.56 10.88 6.59
C ASP A 186 -3.34 9.92 5.67
N GLN A 187 -2.60 9.05 4.97
CA GLN A 187 -3.21 8.02 4.15
C GLN A 187 -3.92 6.96 5.02
N ARG A 188 -3.33 6.54 6.14
CA ARG A 188 -3.95 5.57 7.06
C ARG A 188 -5.22 6.12 7.68
N GLU A 189 -5.19 7.34 8.22
CA GLU A 189 -6.38 8.00 8.81
C GLU A 189 -7.51 8.12 7.78
N SER A 190 -7.19 8.54 6.56
CA SER A 190 -8.16 8.71 5.46
C SER A 190 -8.83 7.40 5.00
N LEU A 191 -8.19 6.26 5.22
CA LEU A 191 -8.56 4.97 4.61
C LEU A 191 -8.98 3.90 5.62
N ALA A 192 -8.31 3.84 6.76
CA ALA A 192 -8.51 2.89 7.85
C ALA A 192 -8.98 3.57 9.15
N GLY A 193 -8.98 4.90 9.23
CA GLY A 193 -9.23 5.64 10.46
C GLY A 193 -8.11 5.40 11.47
N ASP A 194 -8.49 5.16 12.73
CA ASP A 194 -7.53 4.87 13.81
C ASP A 194 -6.94 3.45 13.73
N LYS A 195 -7.45 2.60 12.82
CA LYS A 195 -7.03 1.21 12.69
C LYS A 195 -5.64 1.07 12.08
N LEU A 196 -4.98 -0.03 12.41
CA LEU A 196 -3.79 -0.48 11.68
C LEU A 196 -4.16 -0.99 10.28
N TRP A 197 -3.22 -0.96 9.33
CA TRP A 197 -3.39 -1.66 8.06
C TRP A 197 -3.62 -3.15 8.27
N ALA A 198 -2.93 -3.75 9.24
CA ALA A 198 -3.10 -5.15 9.65
C ALA A 198 -4.54 -5.49 10.07
N GLU A 199 -5.28 -4.54 10.64
CA GLU A 199 -6.69 -4.67 11.00
C GLU A 199 -7.60 -4.50 9.81
N PHE A 200 -7.39 -3.41 9.06
CA PHE A 200 -8.17 -3.09 7.87
C PHE A 200 -8.12 -4.23 6.84
N ASP A 201 -6.92 -4.77 6.57
CA ASP A 201 -6.75 -5.88 5.63
C ASP A 201 -7.44 -7.18 6.09
N ALA A 202 -7.57 -7.39 7.39
CA ALA A 202 -8.28 -8.55 7.94
C ALA A 202 -9.78 -8.50 7.69
N GLU A 203 -10.37 -7.33 7.93
CA GLU A 203 -11.81 -7.10 7.80
C GLU A 203 -12.28 -7.31 6.36
N LEU A 204 -11.40 -7.04 5.39
CA LEU A 204 -11.67 -7.26 3.97
C LEU A 204 -11.79 -8.75 3.59
N GLY A 205 -11.11 -9.64 4.33
CA GLY A 205 -11.20 -11.09 4.21
C GLY A 205 -10.70 -11.68 2.88
N ALA A 206 -10.72 -13.01 2.77
CA ALA A 206 -10.20 -13.74 1.59
C ALA A 206 -11.00 -13.51 0.29
N GLY A 207 -12.27 -13.11 0.39
CA GLY A 207 -13.13 -12.87 -0.77
C GLY A 207 -12.66 -11.70 -1.65
N ILE A 208 -11.88 -10.78 -1.10
CA ILE A 208 -11.35 -9.66 -1.88
C ILE A 208 -10.29 -10.10 -2.88
N ALA A 209 -9.43 -11.07 -2.52
CA ALA A 209 -8.35 -11.53 -3.38
C ALA A 209 -8.88 -12.18 -4.68
N ALA A 210 -9.99 -12.93 -4.59
CA ALA A 210 -10.66 -13.47 -5.77
C ALA A 210 -11.21 -12.36 -6.68
N THR A 211 -11.71 -11.27 -6.10
CA THR A 211 -12.22 -10.12 -6.84
C THR A 211 -11.08 -9.34 -7.51
N GLU A 212 -9.96 -9.13 -6.82
CA GLU A 212 -8.75 -8.52 -7.38
C GLU A 212 -8.22 -9.32 -8.57
N ARG A 213 -8.14 -10.65 -8.43
CA ARG A 213 -7.70 -11.55 -9.51
C ARG A 213 -8.60 -11.44 -10.75
N ASP A 214 -9.92 -11.47 -10.55
CA ASP A 214 -10.90 -11.31 -11.63
C ASP A 214 -10.79 -9.93 -12.31
N LEU A 215 -10.67 -8.84 -11.55
CA LEU A 215 -10.50 -7.50 -12.11
C LEU A 215 -9.20 -7.38 -12.90
N ARG A 216 -8.10 -7.93 -12.38
CA ARG A 216 -6.82 -7.97 -13.07
C ARG A 216 -6.91 -8.74 -14.39
N GLU A 217 -7.51 -9.93 -14.38
CA GLU A 217 -7.51 -10.83 -15.55
C GLU A 217 -8.53 -10.41 -16.61
N ASN A 218 -9.69 -9.91 -16.19
CA ASN A 218 -10.84 -9.72 -17.07
C ASN A 218 -11.20 -8.25 -17.33
N ARG A 219 -10.58 -7.28 -16.64
CA ARG A 219 -10.86 -5.84 -16.82
C ARG A 219 -9.62 -5.00 -17.12
N PHE A 220 -8.62 -5.06 -16.25
CA PHE A 220 -7.46 -4.17 -16.34
C PHE A 220 -6.33 -4.75 -17.19
N GLY A 221 -6.14 -6.07 -17.16
CA GLY A 221 -4.88 -6.70 -17.54
C GLY A 221 -3.81 -6.51 -16.46
N ALA A 222 -2.87 -7.45 -16.38
CA ALA A 222 -1.83 -7.47 -15.35
C ALA A 222 -0.99 -6.17 -15.31
N THR A 223 -0.60 -5.65 -16.47
CA THR A 223 0.25 -4.44 -16.55
C THR A 223 -0.42 -3.19 -15.98
N LEU A 224 -1.71 -2.97 -16.25
CA LEU A 224 -2.41 -1.79 -15.74
C LEU A 224 -2.79 -1.98 -14.27
N TRP A 225 -3.21 -3.18 -13.88
CA TRP A 225 -3.52 -3.51 -12.49
C TRP A 225 -2.32 -3.26 -11.58
N GLN A 226 -1.13 -3.71 -11.96
CA GLN A 226 0.09 -3.58 -11.14
C GLN A 226 0.67 -2.17 -11.10
N ALA A 227 0.18 -1.28 -11.95
CA ALA A 227 0.55 0.12 -11.92
C ALA A 227 -0.34 0.98 -11.03
N LEU A 228 -1.43 0.41 -10.52
CA LEU A 228 -2.22 1.05 -9.48
C LEU A 228 -1.53 0.89 -8.11
N GLU A 229 -1.70 1.90 -7.26
CA GLU A 229 -1.36 1.78 -5.84
C GLU A 229 -2.07 0.56 -5.23
N PRO A 230 -1.42 -0.17 -4.30
CA PRO A 230 -2.07 -1.28 -3.59
C PRO A 230 -3.39 -0.87 -2.93
N ALA A 231 -3.45 0.30 -2.28
CA ALA A 231 -4.72 0.81 -1.72
C ALA A 231 -5.79 1.00 -2.80
N ALA A 232 -5.43 1.54 -3.96
CA ALA A 232 -6.39 1.74 -5.04
C ALA A 232 -6.96 0.41 -5.51
N ARG A 233 -6.13 -0.63 -5.68
CA ARG A 233 -6.59 -1.99 -6.03
C ARG A 233 -7.59 -2.55 -5.03
N ILE A 234 -7.28 -2.43 -3.74
CA ILE A 234 -8.15 -2.86 -2.65
C ILE A 234 -9.50 -2.14 -2.73
N PHE A 235 -9.52 -0.82 -2.88
CA PHE A 235 -10.77 -0.08 -2.98
C PHE A 235 -11.60 -0.44 -4.21
N ILE A 236 -10.97 -0.66 -5.36
CA ILE A 236 -11.68 -1.10 -6.56
C ILE A 236 -12.31 -2.47 -6.31
N ALA A 237 -11.57 -3.41 -5.73
CA ALA A 237 -12.07 -4.74 -5.43
C ALA A 237 -13.17 -4.73 -4.36
N SER A 238 -13.04 -3.92 -3.31
CA SER A 238 -14.06 -3.74 -2.27
C SER A 238 -15.37 -3.22 -2.85
N GLY A 239 -15.31 -2.12 -3.61
CA GLY A 239 -16.51 -1.55 -4.25
C GLY A 239 -17.18 -2.54 -5.21
N GLU A 240 -16.38 -3.26 -6.00
CA GLU A 240 -16.87 -4.27 -6.91
C GLU A 240 -17.51 -5.46 -6.20
N ARG A 241 -16.90 -5.93 -5.11
CA ARG A 241 -17.41 -7.05 -4.30
C ARG A 241 -18.76 -6.70 -3.69
N VAL A 242 -18.84 -5.58 -2.97
CA VAL A 242 -20.07 -5.11 -2.33
C VAL A 242 -21.18 -4.97 -3.37
N TYR A 243 -20.89 -4.37 -4.53
CA TYR A 243 -21.87 -4.28 -5.61
C TYR A 243 -22.36 -5.66 -6.06
N ARG A 244 -21.44 -6.62 -6.30
CA ARG A 244 -21.80 -7.96 -6.79
C ARG A 244 -22.66 -8.74 -5.79
N GLU A 245 -22.34 -8.65 -4.50
CA GLU A 245 -23.05 -9.33 -3.42
C GLU A 245 -24.48 -8.81 -3.27
N HIS A 246 -24.67 -7.49 -3.40
CA HIS A 246 -25.96 -6.85 -3.15
C HIS A 246 -26.75 -6.45 -4.40
N ARG A 247 -26.26 -6.71 -5.62
CA ARG A 247 -26.92 -6.29 -6.90
C ARG A 247 -28.39 -6.71 -7.05
N ALA A 248 -28.78 -7.80 -6.39
CA ALA A 248 -30.15 -8.32 -6.43
C ALA A 248 -31.06 -7.69 -5.36
N ASP A 249 -30.50 -7.00 -4.36
CA ASP A 249 -31.21 -6.36 -3.28
C ASP A 249 -31.58 -4.92 -3.66
N PRO A 250 -32.87 -4.62 -3.87
CA PRO A 250 -33.31 -3.27 -4.22
C PRO A 250 -33.33 -2.30 -3.02
N ALA A 251 -33.23 -2.81 -1.78
CA ALA A 251 -33.26 -2.00 -0.57
C ALA A 251 -31.86 -1.69 -0.02
N PHE A 252 -30.82 -2.32 -0.57
CA PHE A 252 -29.44 -2.08 -0.16
C PHE A 252 -28.98 -0.66 -0.51
N ASP A 253 -28.29 0.00 0.44
CA ASP A 253 -27.64 1.28 0.21
C ASP A 253 -26.26 1.07 -0.42
N PHE A 254 -26.12 1.49 -1.68
CA PHE A 254 -24.89 1.35 -2.44
C PHE A 254 -23.86 2.46 -2.18
N ALA A 255 -24.04 3.30 -1.15
CA ALA A 255 -23.10 4.37 -0.82
C ALA A 255 -21.66 3.85 -0.66
N MET A 256 -21.47 2.70 -0.01
CA MET A 256 -20.14 2.10 0.17
C MET A 256 -19.45 1.75 -1.15
N VAL A 257 -20.20 1.41 -2.21
CA VAL A 257 -19.63 1.14 -3.54
C VAL A 257 -19.02 2.41 -4.12
N LEU A 258 -19.74 3.52 -4.05
CA LEU A 258 -19.24 4.81 -4.56
C LEU A 258 -18.12 5.37 -3.70
N THR A 259 -18.21 5.24 -2.37
CA THR A 259 -17.13 5.61 -1.46
C THR A 259 -15.85 4.85 -1.78
N SER A 260 -15.95 3.54 -2.05
CA SER A 260 -14.79 2.73 -2.44
C SER A 260 -14.18 3.21 -3.75
N PHE A 261 -14.97 3.40 -4.82
CA PHE A 261 -14.43 3.91 -6.09
C PHE A 261 -13.88 5.35 -5.97
N ALA A 262 -14.49 6.20 -5.15
CA ALA A 262 -13.97 7.53 -4.85
C ALA A 262 -12.59 7.46 -4.20
N LYS A 263 -12.42 6.60 -3.19
CA LYS A 263 -11.11 6.39 -2.55
C LYS A 263 -10.07 5.84 -3.52
N ALA A 264 -10.44 4.93 -4.41
CA ALA A 264 -9.51 4.45 -5.45
C ALA A 264 -8.99 5.59 -6.35
N ILE A 265 -9.87 6.53 -6.73
CA ILE A 265 -9.50 7.71 -7.51
C ILE A 265 -8.63 8.67 -6.69
N GLU A 266 -9.00 8.95 -5.44
CA GLU A 266 -8.22 9.82 -4.54
C GLU A 266 -6.79 9.28 -4.35
N VAL A 267 -6.66 8.01 -3.99
CA VAL A 267 -5.36 7.36 -3.77
C VAL A 267 -4.50 7.42 -5.03
N GLN A 268 -5.02 6.95 -6.16
CA GLN A 268 -4.24 6.88 -7.38
C GLN A 268 -3.91 8.27 -7.96
N GLY A 269 -4.85 9.22 -7.87
CA GLY A 269 -4.67 10.61 -8.32
C GLY A 269 -3.58 11.32 -7.52
N ASN A 270 -3.62 11.23 -6.19
CA ASN A 270 -2.59 11.80 -5.32
C ASN A 270 -1.23 11.14 -5.57
N ALA A 271 -1.18 9.82 -5.77
CA ALA A 271 0.07 9.13 -6.06
C ALA A 271 0.71 9.55 -7.40
N ILE A 272 -0.08 9.97 -8.39
CA ILE A 272 0.42 10.58 -9.63
C ILE A 272 1.00 11.97 -9.34
N LEU A 273 0.28 12.81 -8.58
CA LEU A 273 0.76 14.15 -8.22
C LEU A 273 2.05 14.08 -7.40
N ARG A 274 2.11 13.22 -6.37
CA ARG A 274 3.29 13.03 -5.52
C ARG A 274 4.54 12.67 -6.30
N ARG A 275 4.42 11.82 -7.33
CA ARG A 275 5.53 11.48 -8.23
C ARG A 275 5.92 12.62 -9.16
N ALA A 276 4.98 13.50 -9.52
CA ALA A 276 5.21 14.63 -10.40
C ALA A 276 5.79 15.85 -9.67
N MET A 277 5.34 16.15 -8.45
CA MET A 277 5.67 17.41 -7.75
C MET A 277 7.17 17.65 -7.58
N PRO A 278 8.03 16.66 -7.23
CA PRO A 278 9.47 16.85 -7.13
C PRO A 278 10.14 17.24 -8.46
N LYS A 279 9.52 16.90 -9.59
CA LYS A 279 10.01 17.21 -10.94
C LYS A 279 9.55 18.60 -11.44
N LEU A 280 8.69 19.27 -10.70
CA LEU A 280 8.12 20.58 -11.03
C LEU A 280 8.82 21.71 -10.26
N LYS A 281 8.95 22.87 -10.93
CA LYS A 281 9.41 24.10 -10.27
C LYS A 281 8.34 24.60 -9.32
N GLN A 282 8.72 25.30 -8.27
CA GLN A 282 7.80 25.81 -7.25
C GLN A 282 6.53 26.48 -7.81
N PRO A 283 6.59 27.42 -8.79
CA PRO A 283 5.37 28.04 -9.32
C PRO A 283 4.41 27.06 -10.02
N GLN A 284 4.90 25.92 -10.48
CA GLN A 284 4.11 24.88 -11.16
C GLN A 284 3.52 23.85 -10.20
N ARG A 285 3.83 23.93 -8.91
CA ARG A 285 3.27 23.05 -7.87
C ARG A 285 2.52 23.83 -6.78
N MET A 286 2.39 25.13 -6.94
CA MET A 286 1.47 25.92 -6.12
C MET A 286 0.03 25.71 -6.62
N ALA A 287 -0.91 25.52 -5.70
CA ALA A 287 -2.33 25.47 -6.02
C ALA A 287 -3.15 26.25 -4.98
N ASN A 288 -4.20 26.93 -5.43
CA ASN A 288 -5.18 27.55 -4.55
C ASN A 288 -6.26 26.53 -4.17
N LEU A 289 -6.23 26.09 -2.92
CA LEU A 289 -7.22 25.20 -2.34
C LEU A 289 -8.08 26.00 -1.36
N SER A 290 -9.32 26.24 -1.75
CA SER A 290 -10.32 26.89 -0.88
C SER A 290 -9.87 28.24 -0.31
N GLY A 291 -9.13 29.04 -1.10
CA GLY A 291 -8.64 30.36 -0.70
C GLY A 291 -7.22 30.37 -0.13
N GLN A 292 -6.62 29.21 0.11
CA GLN A 292 -5.24 29.07 0.58
C GLN A 292 -4.33 28.58 -0.54
N THR A 293 -3.25 29.30 -0.81
CA THR A 293 -2.21 28.85 -1.72
C THR A 293 -1.26 27.91 -0.99
N VAL A 294 -1.14 26.67 -1.47
CA VAL A 294 -0.29 25.63 -0.88
C VAL A 294 0.71 25.09 -1.90
N ASP A 295 1.89 24.65 -1.44
CA ASP A 295 2.81 23.85 -2.27
C ASP A 295 2.35 22.39 -2.20
N LEU A 296 1.85 21.85 -3.32
CA LEU A 296 1.32 20.49 -3.41
C LEU A 296 2.36 19.40 -3.12
N ARG A 297 3.65 19.74 -3.08
CA ARG A 297 4.69 18.81 -2.66
C ARG A 297 4.66 18.54 -1.15
N GLU A 298 4.30 19.54 -0.37
CA GLU A 298 4.37 19.54 1.09
C GLU A 298 2.97 19.48 1.73
N HIS A 299 1.93 19.41 0.90
CA HIS A 299 0.55 19.37 1.34
C HIS A 299 0.06 17.93 1.51
N ARG A 300 -0.90 17.74 2.41
CA ARG A 300 -1.62 16.47 2.59
C ARG A 300 -2.29 16.01 1.30
N ASP A 301 -2.68 14.76 1.27
CA ASP A 301 -3.47 14.19 0.17
C ASP A 301 -4.79 14.96 -0.04
N LEU A 302 -5.13 15.13 -1.31
CA LEU A 302 -6.29 15.89 -1.77
C LEU A 302 -7.52 14.99 -1.90
N GLY A 303 -8.68 15.46 -1.44
CA GLY A 303 -9.96 14.81 -1.73
C GLY A 303 -10.38 15.01 -3.19
N LEU A 304 -11.42 14.28 -3.66
CA LEU A 304 -11.90 14.35 -5.05
C LEU A 304 -12.11 15.78 -5.58
N GLY A 305 -12.77 16.64 -4.78
CA GLY A 305 -13.05 18.02 -5.17
C GLY A 305 -11.79 18.90 -5.22
N GLU A 306 -10.84 18.67 -4.32
CA GLU A 306 -9.56 19.38 -4.30
C GLU A 306 -8.68 18.95 -5.48
N LEU A 307 -8.61 17.64 -5.78
CA LEU A 307 -7.95 17.10 -6.96
C LEU A 307 -8.48 17.72 -8.25
N ALA A 308 -9.81 17.76 -8.39
CA ALA A 308 -10.46 18.36 -9.55
C ALA A 308 -10.05 19.84 -9.70
N ARG A 309 -10.18 20.62 -8.63
CA ARG A 309 -9.86 22.06 -8.64
C ARG A 309 -8.39 22.33 -8.92
N ALA A 310 -7.47 21.61 -8.29
CA ALA A 310 -6.04 21.81 -8.48
C ALA A 310 -5.65 21.55 -9.94
N ILE A 311 -6.10 20.44 -10.53
CA ILE A 311 -5.69 20.04 -11.88
C ILE A 311 -6.34 20.92 -12.96
N SER A 312 -7.59 21.35 -12.78
CA SER A 312 -8.29 22.19 -13.77
C SER A 312 -8.09 23.69 -13.56
N GLY A 313 -7.82 24.13 -12.34
CA GLY A 313 -7.79 25.55 -11.96
C GLY A 313 -6.43 26.22 -12.15
N GLU A 314 -5.34 25.46 -12.10
CA GLU A 314 -3.98 26.00 -12.06
C GLU A 314 -3.23 25.78 -13.38
N GLN A 315 -3.17 26.83 -14.22
CA GLN A 315 -2.53 26.75 -15.54
C GLN A 315 -1.07 26.31 -15.47
N ALA A 316 -0.29 26.86 -14.52
CA ALA A 316 1.13 26.55 -14.37
C ALA A 316 1.38 25.08 -14.00
N LEU A 317 0.49 24.51 -13.16
CA LEU A 317 0.50 23.09 -12.82
C LEU A 317 0.12 22.24 -14.03
N ASN A 318 -0.94 22.59 -14.74
CA ASN A 318 -1.39 21.86 -15.92
C ASN A 318 -0.28 21.80 -17.02
N ASP A 319 0.38 22.93 -17.28
CA ASP A 319 1.50 23.03 -18.21
C ASP A 319 2.72 22.22 -17.75
N GLY A 320 2.94 22.13 -16.44
CA GLY A 320 3.97 21.26 -15.84
C GLY A 320 3.66 19.79 -16.06
N LEU A 321 2.44 19.37 -15.69
CA LEU A 321 1.96 18.00 -15.85
C LEU A 321 1.95 17.56 -17.32
N ALA A 322 1.63 18.46 -18.26
CA ALA A 322 1.65 18.16 -19.70
C ALA A 322 3.03 17.71 -20.18
N ARG A 323 4.11 18.21 -19.58
CA ARG A 323 5.49 17.79 -19.94
C ARG A 323 5.84 16.44 -19.33
N LEU A 324 5.31 16.13 -18.16
CA LEU A 324 5.66 14.93 -17.38
C LEU A 324 4.81 13.70 -17.72
N LEU A 325 3.52 13.86 -18.01
CA LEU A 325 2.59 12.74 -18.19
C LEU A 325 2.57 12.17 -19.61
N GLY A 326 3.31 12.77 -20.54
CA GLY A 326 3.32 12.36 -21.94
C GLY A 326 2.12 12.87 -22.74
N ALA A 327 1.85 12.23 -23.88
CA ALA A 327 0.82 12.68 -24.81
C ALA A 327 -0.62 12.38 -24.35
N ASP A 328 -0.78 11.53 -23.33
CA ASP A 328 -2.10 11.22 -22.78
C ASP A 328 -2.62 12.43 -21.98
N ARG A 329 -3.71 13.01 -22.48
CA ARG A 329 -4.32 14.22 -21.91
C ARG A 329 -5.43 13.89 -20.91
N TRP A 330 -5.83 12.62 -20.80
CA TRP A 330 -6.99 12.21 -20.01
C TRP A 330 -6.92 12.70 -18.56
N PHE A 331 -5.75 12.61 -17.91
CA PHE A 331 -5.56 13.05 -16.52
C PHE A 331 -5.73 14.55 -16.32
N ARG A 332 -5.46 15.36 -17.34
CA ARG A 332 -5.57 16.83 -17.25
C ARG A 332 -6.92 17.35 -17.75
N GLU A 333 -7.52 16.66 -18.72
CA GLU A 333 -8.71 17.14 -19.42
C GLU A 333 -10.00 16.43 -18.98
N SER A 334 -9.97 15.13 -18.69
CA SER A 334 -11.17 14.34 -18.36
C SER A 334 -11.28 14.03 -16.86
N PHE A 335 -10.16 13.72 -16.22
CA PHE A 335 -10.11 13.35 -14.80
C PHE A 335 -10.74 14.40 -13.86
N PRO A 336 -10.50 15.73 -14.00
CA PRO A 336 -11.11 16.71 -13.10
C PRO A 336 -12.63 16.68 -13.14
N THR A 337 -13.22 16.53 -14.32
CA THR A 337 -14.68 16.41 -14.49
C THR A 337 -15.21 15.12 -13.88
N ILE A 338 -14.50 14.01 -14.03
CA ILE A 338 -14.86 12.71 -13.42
C ILE A 338 -14.84 12.82 -11.89
N ALA A 339 -13.74 13.35 -11.34
CA ALA A 339 -13.57 13.51 -9.89
C ALA A 339 -14.64 14.44 -9.30
N SER A 340 -14.92 15.57 -9.95
CA SER A 340 -16.00 16.48 -9.52
C SER A 340 -17.37 15.80 -9.55
N ALA A 341 -17.71 15.12 -10.64
CA ALA A 341 -19.00 14.44 -10.78
C ALA A 341 -19.16 13.32 -9.74
N LEU A 342 -18.08 12.59 -9.42
CA LEU A 342 -18.13 11.56 -8.39
C LEU A 342 -18.26 12.18 -6.98
N ALA A 343 -17.59 13.30 -6.71
CA ALA A 343 -17.72 14.03 -5.45
C ALA A 343 -19.17 14.52 -5.23
N GLU A 344 -19.84 15.01 -6.28
CA GLU A 344 -21.23 15.45 -6.21
C GLU A 344 -22.20 14.32 -5.88
N VAL A 345 -21.90 13.09 -6.28
CA VAL A 345 -22.75 11.93 -5.96
C VAL A 345 -22.38 11.33 -4.59
N ARG A 346 -21.11 11.38 -4.20
CA ARG A 346 -20.65 10.91 -2.88
C ARG A 346 -21.15 11.80 -1.74
N ASN A 347 -21.06 13.13 -1.88
CA ASN A 347 -21.29 14.04 -0.76
C ASN A 347 -22.74 13.98 -0.21
N PRO A 348 -23.81 13.88 -1.02
CA PRO A 348 -25.16 13.61 -0.52
C PRO A 348 -25.31 12.20 0.08
N GLY A 349 -24.63 11.21 -0.51
CA GLY A 349 -24.60 9.82 -0.04
C GLY A 349 -23.92 9.63 1.34
N ALA A 350 -22.96 10.50 1.66
CA ALA A 350 -22.29 10.52 2.96
C ALA A 350 -23.06 11.26 4.06
N HIS A 351 -24.07 12.06 3.71
CA HIS A 351 -24.73 12.98 4.65
C HIS A 351 -26.22 12.71 4.91
N SER A 352 -26.93 11.86 4.13
CA SER A 352 -28.28 11.33 4.48
C SER A 352 -29.06 10.65 3.34
N ALA A 353 -28.56 10.63 2.09
CA ALA A 353 -29.31 10.05 0.96
C ALA A 353 -28.82 8.63 0.63
N VAL A 354 -29.70 7.63 0.70
CA VAL A 354 -29.44 6.27 0.22
C VAL A 354 -29.05 6.31 -1.26
N ILE A 355 -27.94 5.68 -1.63
CA ILE A 355 -27.55 5.54 -3.03
C ILE A 355 -28.25 4.32 -3.60
N ASP A 356 -29.10 4.55 -4.60
CA ASP A 356 -29.84 3.48 -5.24
C ASP A 356 -28.98 2.62 -6.18
N ARG A 357 -29.51 1.44 -6.50
CA ARG A 357 -28.86 0.49 -7.41
C ARG A 357 -28.60 1.09 -8.80
N ALA A 358 -29.51 1.91 -9.32
CA ALA A 358 -29.39 2.45 -10.67
C ALA A 358 -28.19 3.39 -10.79
N THR A 359 -28.03 4.28 -9.82
CA THR A 359 -26.90 5.20 -9.68
C THR A 359 -25.59 4.42 -9.51
N ALA A 360 -25.56 3.44 -8.62
CA ALA A 360 -24.39 2.59 -8.41
C ALA A 360 -24.01 1.79 -9.67
N THR A 361 -24.99 1.24 -10.39
CA THR A 361 -24.78 0.50 -11.64
C THR A 361 -24.13 1.37 -12.70
N LYS A 362 -24.64 2.60 -12.88
CA LYS A 362 -24.11 3.58 -13.84
C LYS A 362 -22.66 3.94 -13.53
N TRP A 363 -22.38 4.29 -12.27
CA TRP A 363 -21.03 4.62 -11.85
C TRP A 363 -20.09 3.43 -11.94
N ARG A 364 -20.49 2.26 -11.47
CA ARG A 364 -19.72 1.03 -11.62
C ARG A 364 -19.35 0.81 -13.09
N ALA A 365 -20.32 0.84 -14.00
CA ALA A 365 -20.08 0.60 -15.42
C ALA A 365 -19.03 1.57 -15.98
N ARG A 366 -19.12 2.85 -15.62
CA ARG A 366 -18.14 3.88 -16.00
C ARG A 366 -16.77 3.68 -15.36
N MET A 367 -16.70 3.34 -14.07
CA MET A 367 -15.44 3.20 -13.33
C MET A 367 -14.65 1.98 -13.79
N ILE A 368 -15.30 0.80 -13.85
CA ILE A 368 -14.61 -0.47 -14.13
C ILE A 368 -14.65 -0.89 -15.61
N GLY A 369 -15.38 -0.16 -16.46
CA GLY A 369 -15.50 -0.44 -17.90
C GLY A 369 -16.45 -1.61 -18.22
N VAL A 370 -17.73 -1.48 -17.85
CA VAL A 370 -18.78 -2.41 -18.28
C VAL A 370 -19.54 -1.81 -19.46
N GLY A 371 -19.23 -2.30 -20.67
CA GLY A 371 -19.83 -1.79 -21.91
C GLY A 371 -19.21 -0.47 -22.41
N CYS A 372 -18.12 0.00 -21.79
CA CYS A 372 -17.34 1.16 -22.19
C CYS A 372 -15.88 1.01 -21.74
N GLU A 373 -15.01 1.95 -22.12
CA GLU A 373 -13.70 2.10 -21.47
C GLU A 373 -13.89 2.59 -20.03
N GLY A 374 -13.15 2.00 -19.08
CA GLY A 374 -13.27 2.32 -17.66
C GLY A 374 -12.38 3.48 -17.23
N ASP A 375 -12.92 4.43 -16.46
CA ASP A 375 -12.15 5.57 -15.95
C ASP A 375 -10.97 5.14 -15.06
N LEU A 376 -11.11 4.06 -14.28
CA LEU A 376 -10.01 3.51 -13.49
C LEU A 376 -8.93 2.86 -14.37
N VAL A 377 -9.31 2.31 -15.53
CA VAL A 377 -8.35 1.77 -16.51
C VAL A 377 -7.56 2.91 -17.15
N ALA A 378 -8.23 4.00 -17.52
CA ALA A 378 -7.57 5.20 -18.03
C ALA A 378 -6.62 5.80 -16.98
N LEU A 379 -7.07 5.92 -15.73
CA LEU A 379 -6.23 6.37 -14.61
C LEU A 379 -5.01 5.46 -14.39
N ALA A 380 -5.19 4.14 -14.49
CA ALA A 380 -4.12 3.15 -14.40
C ALA A 380 -3.10 3.24 -15.54
N ARG A 381 -3.36 3.97 -16.64
CA ARG A 381 -2.39 4.19 -17.74
C ARG A 381 -1.50 5.41 -17.51
N VAL A 382 -1.88 6.33 -16.64
CA VAL A 382 -1.16 7.58 -16.42
C VAL A 382 0.20 7.30 -15.79
N ARG A 383 1.28 7.80 -16.40
CA ARG A 383 2.66 7.64 -15.92
C ARG A 383 3.38 8.97 -15.89
N VAL A 384 4.07 9.23 -14.78
CA VAL A 384 5.01 10.34 -14.67
C VAL A 384 6.35 9.90 -15.25
N ARG A 385 6.80 10.56 -16.32
CA ARG A 385 8.11 10.31 -16.95
C ARG A 385 9.25 10.82 -16.10
#